data_AF-A0A936UIU5-F1
#
_entry.id   AF-A0A936UIU5-F1
#
_cell.length_a   1.000
_cell.length_b   1.000
_cell.length_c   1.000
_cell.angle_alpha   90.00
_cell.angle_beta   90.00
_cell.angle_gamma   90.00
#
_symmetry.space_group_name_H-M   'P 1'
#
loop_
_entity.id
_entity.type
_entity.pdbx_description
1 polymer ?
#
loop_
_entity_poly.entity_id
_entity_poly.type
_entity_poly.pdbx_seq_one_letter_code
_entity_poly.pdbx_strand_id
1 'polypeptide(L)'
;MNIYRIMIANAIVLIGLGVFGYFISGSPTALIAPGIGLILLILSFPVKNENKTAAHIAVAVTLIAAIMFFVTGIMRSNMIVIIMAIFTAMALFMYIMDFMKRKQEREKTSNP
;
A
#
# COMPACT_ATOMS: atom_id res chain seq x y z
N MET A 1 -4.86 8.45 12.58
CA MET A 1 -3.44 8.21 12.24
C MET A 1 -3.29 8.71 10.81
N ASN A 2 -2.47 9.72 10.53
CA ASN A 2 -2.56 10.37 9.22
C ASN A 2 -2.21 9.40 8.07
N ILE A 3 -3.07 9.29 7.04
CA ILE A 3 -2.90 8.41 5.86
C ILE A 3 -1.48 8.47 5.30
N TYR A 4 -0.91 9.67 5.20
CA TYR A 4 0.42 9.88 4.65
C TYR A 4 1.49 9.05 5.38
N ARG A 5 1.37 8.87 6.70
CA ARG A 5 2.33 8.07 7.50
C ARG A 5 2.21 6.59 7.20
N ILE A 6 0.98 6.10 7.05
CA ILE A 6 0.71 4.70 6.68
C ILE A 6 1.24 4.44 5.26
N MET A 7 1.06 5.40 4.34
CA MET A 7 1.59 5.34 2.97
C MET A 7 3.10 5.25 2.91
N ILE A 8 3.79 6.12 3.66
CA ILE A 8 5.25 6.09 3.72
C ILE A 8 5.73 4.78 4.35
N ALA A 9 5.11 4.32 5.45
CA ALA A 9 5.48 3.06 6.10
C ALA A 9 5.31 1.87 5.15
N ASN A 10 4.17 1.77 4.46
CA ASN A 10 3.93 0.69 3.51
C ASN A 10 4.90 0.76 2.32
N ALA A 11 5.15 1.95 1.79
CA ALA A 11 6.11 2.15 0.71
C ALA A 11 7.52 1.69 1.09
N ILE A 12 8.00 2.06 2.29
CA ILE A 12 9.32 1.65 2.78
C ILE A 12 9.40 0.13 2.94
N VAL A 13 8.35 -0.51 3.46
CA VAL A 13 8.31 -1.97 3.61
C VAL A 13 8.31 -2.67 2.26
N LEU A 14 7.50 -2.21 1.29
CA LEU A 14 7.48 -2.77 -0.06
C LEU A 14 8.83 -2.63 -0.77
N ILE A 15 9.48 -1.48 -0.63
CA ILE A 15 10.81 -1.24 -1.21
C ILE A 15 11.84 -2.14 -0.53
N GLY A 16 11.90 -2.13 0.80
CA GLY A 16 12.89 -2.89 1.57
C GLY A 16 12.77 -4.40 1.36
N LEU A 17 11.56 -4.95 1.55
CA LEU A 17 11.33 -6.38 1.32
C LEU A 17 11.50 -6.74 -0.15
N GLY A 18 11.08 -5.88 -1.07
CA GLY A 18 11.14 -6.15 -2.51
C GLY A 18 12.56 -6.24 -3.04
N VAL A 19 13.42 -5.31 -2.61
CA VAL A 19 14.86 -5.35 -2.90
C VAL A 19 15.50 -6.56 -2.22
N PHE A 20 15.17 -6.84 -0.95
CA PHE A 20 15.67 -8.03 -0.25
C PHE A 20 15.27 -9.34 -0.93
N GLY A 21 14.01 -9.44 -1.38
CA GLY A 21 13.50 -10.58 -2.12
C GLY A 21 14.18 -10.76 -3.48
N TYR A 22 14.59 -9.67 -4.14
CA TYR A 22 15.39 -9.73 -5.36
C TYR A 22 16.78 -10.31 -5.10
N PHE A 23 17.47 -9.85 -4.05
CA PHE A 23 18.81 -10.36 -3.70
C PHE A 23 18.79 -11.85 -3.33
N ILE A 24 17.72 -12.35 -2.69
CA ILE A 24 17.61 -13.77 -2.31
C ILE A 24 17.20 -14.64 -3.50
N SER A 25 16.21 -14.21 -4.27
CA SER A 25 15.61 -15.08 -5.31
C SER A 25 16.21 -14.88 -6.71
N GLY A 26 16.97 -13.81 -6.92
CA GLY A 26 17.42 -13.36 -8.24
C GLY A 26 16.28 -12.98 -9.19
N SER A 27 15.03 -12.97 -8.73
CA SER A 27 13.87 -12.90 -9.60
C SER A 27 13.45 -11.46 -9.87
N PRO A 28 13.41 -11.01 -11.13
CA PRO A 28 13.01 -9.65 -11.49
C PRO A 28 11.59 -9.29 -11.01
N THR A 29 10.72 -10.28 -10.81
CA THR A 29 9.36 -10.06 -10.30
C THR A 29 9.32 -9.48 -8.88
N ALA A 30 10.38 -9.67 -8.09
CA ALA A 30 10.49 -9.04 -6.77
C ALA A 30 10.61 -7.51 -6.86
N LEU A 31 11.11 -6.97 -7.98
CA LEU A 31 11.24 -5.52 -8.23
C LEU A 31 9.90 -4.82 -8.54
N ILE A 32 8.83 -5.59 -8.76
CA ILE A 32 7.48 -5.02 -8.86
C ILE A 32 7.07 -4.38 -7.52
N ALA A 33 7.43 -4.99 -6.38
CA ALA A 33 7.07 -4.45 -5.08
C ALA A 33 7.74 -3.09 -4.77
N PRO A 34 9.05 -2.88 -4.99
CA PRO A 34 9.69 -1.58 -4.90
C PRO A 34 9.11 -0.56 -5.88
N GLY A 35 8.75 -0.98 -7.11
CA GLY A 35 8.09 -0.10 -8.07
C GLY A 35 6.75 0.43 -7.55
N ILE A 36 5.91 -0.46 -7.01
CA ILE A 36 4.64 -0.07 -6.38
C ILE A 36 4.88 0.78 -5.13
N GLY A 37 5.88 0.43 -4.31
CA GLY A 37 6.27 1.21 -3.14
C GLY A 37 6.67 2.64 -3.51
N LEU A 38 7.41 2.83 -4.60
CA LEU A 38 7.80 4.14 -5.12
C LEU A 38 6.58 4.95 -5.58
N ILE A 39 5.64 4.31 -6.29
CA ILE A 39 4.38 4.94 -6.71
C ILE A 39 3.58 5.40 -5.48
N LEU A 40 3.44 4.54 -4.47
CA LEU A 40 2.75 4.88 -3.22
C LEU A 40 3.45 6.03 -2.49
N LEU A 41 4.78 6.08 -2.49
CA LEU A 41 5.55 7.17 -1.89
C LEU A 41 5.29 8.50 -2.61
N ILE A 42 5.34 8.50 -3.94
CA ILE A 42 5.03 9.70 -4.75
C ILE A 42 3.60 10.17 -4.48
N LEU A 43 2.66 9.23 -4.42
CA LEU A 43 1.24 9.52 -4.19
C LEU A 43 0.95 9.98 -2.75
N SER A 44 1.85 9.72 -1.80
CA SER A 44 1.73 10.20 -0.43
C SER A 44 1.86 11.72 -0.30
N PHE A 45 2.62 12.38 -1.19
CA PHE A 45 2.77 13.83 -1.24
C PHE A 45 1.46 14.58 -1.57
N PRO A 46 0.73 14.26 -2.66
CA PRO A 46 -0.56 14.89 -2.94
C PRO A 46 -1.65 14.51 -1.93
N VAL A 47 -1.56 13.33 -1.29
CA VAL A 47 -2.46 12.96 -0.17
C VAL A 47 -2.22 13.83 1.07
N LYS A 48 -0.98 14.26 1.33
CA LYS A 48 -0.66 15.24 2.37
C LYS A 48 -1.33 16.59 2.07
N ASN A 49 -1.49 16.95 0.79
CA ASN A 49 -2.11 18.19 0.34
C ASN A 49 -3.65 18.10 0.21
N GLU A 50 -4.28 17.16 0.94
CA GLU A 50 -5.72 16.92 0.99
C GLU A 50 -6.41 16.57 -0.35
N ASN A 51 -5.65 16.18 -1.38
CA ASN A 51 -6.22 15.80 -2.66
C ASN A 51 -7.00 14.48 -2.54
N LYS A 52 -8.33 14.57 -2.62
CA LYS A 52 -9.26 13.43 -2.50
C LYS A 52 -9.02 12.38 -3.60
N THR A 53 -8.68 12.82 -4.81
CA THR A 53 -8.42 11.96 -5.96
C THR A 53 -7.16 11.13 -5.75
N ALA A 54 -6.08 11.76 -5.25
CA ALA A 54 -4.83 11.06 -4.96
C ALA A 54 -5.02 9.97 -3.88
N ALA A 55 -5.85 10.23 -2.87
CA ALA A 55 -6.17 9.24 -1.84
C ALA A 55 -6.93 8.03 -2.43
N HIS A 56 -7.89 8.26 -3.33
CA HIS A 56 -8.62 7.19 -4.00
C HIS A 56 -7.70 6.33 -4.88
N ILE A 57 -6.84 6.98 -5.66
CA ILE A 57 -5.84 6.30 -6.50
C ILE A 57 -4.89 5.48 -5.61
N ALA A 58 -4.46 6.00 -4.45
CA ALA A 58 -3.56 5.29 -3.55
C ALA A 58 -4.16 4.00 -3.00
N VAL A 59 -5.43 4.05 -2.59
CA VAL A 59 -6.15 2.87 -2.12
C VAL A 59 -6.35 1.86 -3.26
N ALA A 60 -6.73 2.32 -4.45
CA ALA A 60 -6.90 1.45 -5.62
C ALA A 60 -5.58 0.75 -6.00
N VAL A 61 -4.47 1.49 -6.05
CA VAL A 61 -3.13 0.93 -6.32
C VAL A 61 -2.74 -0.08 -5.26
N THR A 62 -3.01 0.21 -3.98
CA THR A 62 -2.70 -0.73 -2.88
C THR A 62 -3.55 -2.00 -2.97
N LEU A 63 -4.81 -1.88 -3.37
CA LEU A 63 -5.70 -3.03 -3.53
C LEU A 63 -5.24 -3.96 -4.66
N ILE A 64 -4.86 -3.37 -5.80
CA ILE A 64 -4.28 -4.11 -6.93
C ILE A 64 -2.98 -4.80 -6.48
N ALA A 65 -2.10 -4.09 -5.76
CA ALA A 65 -0.86 -4.64 -5.25
C ALA A 65 -1.06 -5.84 -4.31
N ALA A 66 -2.03 -5.74 -3.40
CA ALA A 66 -2.34 -6.82 -2.46
C ALA A 66 -2.79 -8.10 -3.20
N ILE A 67 -3.69 -7.97 -4.18
CA ILE A 67 -4.15 -9.10 -5.00
C ILE A 67 -2.98 -9.69 -5.78
N MET A 68 -2.16 -8.84 -6.40
CA MET A 68 -1.02 -9.26 -7.21
C MET A 68 0.00 -10.05 -6.38
N PHE A 69 0.36 -9.59 -5.18
CA PHE A 69 1.28 -10.31 -4.30
C PHE A 69 0.66 -11.61 -3.76
N PHE A 70 -0.62 -11.61 -3.46
CA PHE A 70 -1.29 -12.82 -2.99
C PHE A 70 -1.27 -13.93 -4.05
N VAL A 71 -1.65 -13.59 -5.29
CA VAL A 71 -1.61 -14.53 -6.42
C VAL A 71 -0.17 -14.99 -6.71
N THR A 72 0.78 -14.05 -6.79
CA THR A 72 2.18 -14.36 -7.09
C THR A 72 2.83 -15.21 -6.01
N GLY A 73 2.53 -14.93 -4.73
CA GLY A 73 3.04 -15.66 -3.58
C GLY A 73 2.58 -17.12 -3.58
N ILE A 74 1.29 -17.36 -3.87
CA ILE A 74 0.74 -18.72 -3.98
C ILE A 74 1.31 -19.45 -5.21
N MET A 75 1.27 -18.82 -6.39
CA MET A 75 1.74 -19.47 -7.63
C MET A 75 3.20 -19.88 -7.58
N ARG A 76 4.06 -19.09 -6.95
CA ARG A 76 5.49 -19.37 -6.85
C ARG A 76 5.89 -20.09 -5.56
N SER A 77 4.93 -20.41 -4.69
CA SER A 77 5.17 -20.94 -3.34
C SER A 77 6.28 -20.17 -2.60
N ASN A 78 6.35 -18.85 -2.82
CA ASN A 78 7.42 -18.00 -2.32
C ASN A 78 6.98 -17.35 -1.00
N MET A 79 7.48 -17.90 0.10
CA MET A 79 7.12 -17.48 1.45
C MET A 79 7.39 -15.99 1.71
N ILE A 80 8.42 -15.40 1.09
CA ILE A 80 8.74 -13.97 1.22
C ILE A 80 7.62 -13.11 0.60
N VAL A 81 7.14 -13.50 -0.59
CA VAL A 81 6.07 -12.78 -1.30
C VAL A 81 4.74 -12.92 -0.57
N ILE A 82 4.49 -14.08 0.06
CA ILE A 82 3.30 -14.29 0.90
C ILE A 82 3.34 -13.36 2.14
N ILE A 83 4.50 -13.23 2.79
CA ILE A 83 4.68 -12.30 3.92
C ILE A 83 4.44 -10.84 3.46
N MET A 84 4.96 -10.45 2.30
CA MET A 84 4.68 -9.13 1.71
C MET A 84 3.18 -8.93 1.44
N ALA A 85 2.49 -9.96 0.94
CA ALA A 85 1.06 -9.90 0.67
C ALA A 85 0.25 -9.66 1.96
N ILE A 86 0.59 -10.35 3.06
CA ILE A 86 -0.05 -10.15 4.37
C ILE A 86 0.19 -8.72 4.87
N PHE A 87 1.42 -8.22 4.77
CA PHE A 87 1.74 -6.86 5.21
C PHE A 87 1.00 -5.79 4.38
N THR A 88 0.95 -5.99 3.07
CA THR A 88 0.22 -5.10 2.14
C THR A 88 -1.28 -5.15 2.39
N ALA A 89 -1.85 -6.32 2.71
CA ALA A 89 -3.25 -6.49 3.08
C ALA A 89 -3.58 -5.78 4.40
N MET A 90 -2.68 -5.82 5.39
CA MET A 90 -2.85 -5.11 6.65
C MET A 90 -2.81 -3.58 6.43
N ALA A 91 -1.91 -3.10 5.58
CA ALA A 91 -1.86 -1.69 5.18
C ALA A 91 -3.14 -1.24 4.43
N LEU A 92 -3.67 -2.10 3.56
CA LEU A 92 -4.95 -1.86 2.87
C LEU A 92 -6.09 -1.69 3.88
N PHE A 93 -6.17 -2.56 4.90
CA PHE A 93 -7.19 -2.45 5.95
C PHE A 93 -7.10 -1.13 6.70
N MET A 94 -5.87 -0.70 7.05
CA MET A 94 -5.64 0.59 7.69
C MET A 94 -6.03 1.77 6.79
N TYR A 95 -5.81 1.69 5.47
CA TYR A 95 -6.28 2.71 4.55
C TYR A 95 -7.79 2.79 4.45
N ILE A 96 -8.49 1.65 4.37
CA ILE A 96 -9.95 1.62 4.32
C ILE A 96 -10.53 2.23 5.60
N MET A 97 -9.97 1.88 6.76
CA MET A 97 -10.37 2.47 8.04
C MET A 97 -10.16 3.99 8.08
N ASP A 98 -9.03 4.50 7.61
CA ASP A 98 -8.82 5.95 7.60
C ASP A 98 -9.73 6.66 6.58
N PHE A 99 -10.00 6.02 5.43
CA PHE A 99 -10.96 6.53 4.46
C PHE A 99 -12.37 6.65 5.06
N MET A 100 -12.82 5.62 5.79
CA MET A 100 -14.09 5.66 6.52
C MET A 100 -14.08 6.73 7.61
N LYS A 101 -12.99 6.88 8.35
CA LYS A 101 -12.85 7.91 9.39
C LYS A 101 -12.97 9.33 8.81
N ARG A 102 -12.32 9.60 7.67
CA ARG A 102 -12.42 10.89 6.97
C ARG A 102 -13.82 11.14 6.38
N LYS A 103 -14.56 10.09 6.02
CA LYS A 103 -15.98 10.21 5.63
C LYS A 103 -16.85 10.59 6.84
N GLN A 104 -16.64 9.92 7.98
CA GLN A 104 -17.39 10.18 9.21
C GLN A 104 -17.14 11.58 9.80
N GLU A 105 -15.90 12.08 9.74
CA GLU A 105 -15.56 13.44 10.21
C GLU A 105 -16.26 14.54 9.39
N ARG A 106 -16.51 14.28 8.09
CA ARG A 106 -17.27 15.19 7.21
C ARG A 106 -18.77 15.18 7.52
N GLU A 107 -19.32 14.01 7.82
CA GLU A 107 -20.74 13.88 8.19
C GLU A 107 -21.04 14.56 9.54
N LYS A 108 -20.10 14.51 10.49
CA LYS A 108 -20.21 15.20 11.79
C LYS A 108 -20.05 16.73 11.72
N THR A 109 -19.33 17.25 10.74
CA THR A 109 -19.18 18.70 10.53
C THR A 109 -20.31 19.30 9.68
N SER A 110 -21.09 18.48 8.96
CA SER A 110 -22.26 18.92 8.19
C SER A 110 -23.59 18.90 8.96
N ASN A 111 -23.61 18.35 10.19
CA ASN A 111 -24.82 18.29 11.01
C ASN A 111 -24.58 19.05 12.34
N PRO A 112 -24.88 20.36 12.39
CA PRO A 112 -24.68 21.20 13.58
C PRO A 112 -25.59 20.81 14.76
#